data_AF-S4N8Z7-F1
#
_entry.id   AF-S4N8Z7-F1
#
_cell.length_a   1.000
_cell.length_b   1.000
_cell.length_c   1.000
_cell.angle_alpha   90.00
_cell.angle_beta   90.00
_cell.angle_gamma   90.00
#
_symmetry.space_group_name_H-M   'P 1'
#
loop_
_entity.id
_entity.type
_entity.pdbx_description
1 polymer ?
#
loop_
_entity_poly.entity_id
_entity_poly.type
_entity_poly.pdbx_seq_one_letter_code
_entity_poly.pdbx_strand_id
1 'polypeptide(L)'
;MDTNAEISITPKEAMDIVVTFWTSMGTANTRATTYRYKFQSGDFYLIGEQSDSFNRMTGEGENVNINYLTGQKSITTGNMIENTGMKLK
;
A
#
# COMPACT_ATOMS: atom_id res chain seq x y z
N MET A 1 13.45 13.49 3.01
CA MET A 1 12.42 12.43 2.99
C MET A 1 11.10 13.14 2.93
N ASP A 2 10.40 12.99 1.81
CA ASP A 2 9.17 13.71 1.55
C ASP A 2 8.01 12.76 1.81
N THR A 3 7.08 13.21 2.65
CA THR A 3 5.85 12.47 2.95
C THR A 3 4.69 13.25 2.38
N ASN A 4 3.87 12.57 1.59
CA ASN A 4 2.63 13.12 1.05
C ASN A 4 1.46 12.29 1.56
N ALA A 5 0.36 12.97 1.87
CA ALA A 5 -0.89 12.33 2.24
C ALA A 5 -2.01 12.86 1.35
N GLU A 6 -2.82 11.94 0.82
CA GLU A 6 -3.99 12.24 0.02
C GLU A 6 -5.22 11.56 0.64
N ILE A 7 -6.36 12.25 0.59
CA ILE A 7 -7.65 11.73 1.03
C ILE A 7 -8.61 11.76 -0.16
N SER A 8 -9.28 10.65 -0.42
CA SER A 8 -10.31 10.55 -1.46
C SER A 8 -11.53 9.77 -0.98
N ILE A 9 -12.69 10.06 -1.57
CA ILE A 9 -13.93 9.30 -1.38
C ILE A 9 -14.12 8.42 -2.61
N THR A 10 -14.23 7.12 -2.38
CA THR A 10 -14.46 6.13 -3.44
C THR A 10 -15.94 6.08 -3.83
N PRO A 11 -16.28 5.64 -5.06
CA PRO A 11 -17.67 5.42 -5.47
C PRO A 11 -18.44 4.37 -4.65
N LYS A 12 -17.77 3.63 -3.75
CA LYS A 12 -18.35 2.60 -2.88
C LYS A 12 -18.57 3.09 -1.45
N GLU A 13 -18.67 4.41 -1.25
CA GLU A 13 -18.89 5.05 0.07
C GLU A 13 -17.78 4.73 1.09
N ALA A 14 -16.58 4.38 0.60
CA ALA A 14 -15.39 4.20 1.41
C ALA A 14 -14.45 5.39 1.23
N MET A 15 -13.73 5.76 2.29
CA MET A 15 -12.71 6.79 2.29
C MET A 15 -11.33 6.14 2.23
N ASP A 16 -10.52 6.54 1.26
CA ASP A 16 -9.13 6.09 1.14
C ASP A 16 -8.20 7.20 1.64
N ILE A 17 -7.30 6.85 2.56
CA ILE A 17 -6.16 7.67 2.98
C ILE A 17 -4.91 7.05 2.39
N VAL A 18 -4.25 7.75 1.48
CA VAL A 18 -3.00 7.30 0.86
C VAL A 18 -1.85 8.06 1.50
N VAL A 19 -0.93 7.33 2.12
CA VAL A 19 0.31 7.88 2.68
C VAL A 19 1.47 7.39 1.84
N THR A 20 2.20 8.31 1.23
CA THR A 20 3.34 8.00 0.37
C THR A 20 4.62 8.55 0.96
N PHE A 21 5.60 7.67 1.13
CA PHE A 21 6.95 7.98 1.57
C PHE A 21 7.90 7.89 0.37
N TRP A 22 8.28 9.06 -0.13
CA TRP A 22 9.34 9.18 -1.14
C TRP A 22 10.59 9.72 -0.50
N THR A 23 11.73 9.19 -0.92
CA THR A 23 13.01 9.76 -0.54
C THR A 23 13.78 10.15 -1.79
N SER A 24 14.18 11.41 -1.87
CA SER A 24 15.15 11.91 -2.85
C SER A 24 16.58 11.60 -2.38
N MET A 25 17.46 11.33 -3.36
CA MET A 25 18.92 11.18 -3.25
C MET A 25 19.47 10.54 -1.96
N GLY A 26 19.61 9.20 -1.94
CA GLY A 26 20.47 8.49 -0.96
C GLY A 26 19.85 7.24 -0.33
N THR A 27 18.52 7.16 -0.23
CA THR A 27 17.81 5.99 0.31
C THR A 27 17.15 5.20 -0.81
N ALA A 28 17.28 3.86 -0.76
CA ALA A 28 16.77 3.00 -1.83
C ALA A 28 15.25 2.86 -1.84
N ASN A 29 14.63 2.97 -0.67
CA ASN A 29 13.27 2.52 -0.45
C ASN A 29 12.24 3.62 -0.72
N THR A 30 11.19 3.24 -1.45
CA THR A 30 9.93 3.97 -1.56
C THR A 30 8.79 3.11 -1.03
N ARG A 31 7.78 3.73 -0.43
CA ARG A 31 6.60 3.03 0.06
C ARG A 31 5.34 3.88 -0.11
N ALA A 32 4.26 3.27 -0.52
CA ALA A 32 2.91 3.83 -0.44
C ALA A 32 2.04 2.91 0.41
N THR A 33 1.09 3.47 1.17
CA THR A 33 0.10 2.69 1.89
C THR A 33 -1.26 3.38 1.80
N THR A 34 -2.24 2.64 1.29
CA THR A 34 -3.64 3.05 1.19
C THR A 34 -4.42 2.38 2.31
N TYR A 35 -4.97 3.17 3.21
CA TYR A 35 -5.91 2.73 4.23
C TYR A 35 -7.33 3.01 3.77
N ARG A 36 -8.17 1.98 3.74
CA ARG A 36 -9.57 2.11 3.36
C ARG A 36 -10.47 2.06 4.57
N TYR A 37 -11.23 3.12 4.77
CA TYR A 37 -12.21 3.26 5.82
C TYR A 37 -13.63 3.22 5.27
N LYS A 38 -14.57 2.68 6.04
CA LYS A 38 -16.00 2.76 5.76
C LYS A 38 -16.71 3.44 6.92
N PHE A 39 -17.55 4.42 6.60
CA PHE A 39 -18.45 5.00 7.58
C PHE A 39 -19.66 4.07 7.77
N GLN A 40 -19.90 3.62 9.00
CA GLN A 40 -21.06 2.81 9.35
C GLN A 40 -21.37 3.00 10.84
N SER A 41 -22.63 2.88 11.24
CA SER A 41 -23.03 2.98 12.66
C SER A 41 -22.52 4.23 13.40
N GLY A 42 -22.29 5.34 12.69
CA GLY A 42 -21.82 6.59 13.26
C GLY A 42 -20.30 6.75 13.39
N ASP A 43 -19.51 5.79 12.91
CA ASP A 43 -18.04 5.83 13.04
C ASP A 43 -17.32 5.31 11.77
N PHE A 44 -16.02 5.58 11.66
CA PHE A 44 -15.15 5.10 10.59
C PHE A 44 -14.43 3.82 11.01
N TYR A 45 -14.63 2.76 10.23
CA TYR A 45 -13.99 1.46 10.45
C TYR A 45 -12.92 1.25 9.39
N LEU A 46 -11.71 0.86 9.81
CA LEU A 46 -10.68 0.40 8.89
C LEU A 46 -11.09 -0.97 8.31
N ILE A 47 -11.33 -1.04 7.01
CA ILE A 47 -11.82 -2.24 6.33
C ILE A 47 -10.82 -2.84 5.34
N GLY A 48 -9.79 -2.10 4.97
CA GLY A 48 -8.70 -2.64 4.15
C GLY A 48 -7.43 -1.82 4.24
N GLU A 49 -6.33 -2.47 3.89
CA GLU A 49 -5.01 -1.87 3.76
C GLU A 49 -4.32 -2.46 2.53
N GLN A 50 -3.75 -1.59 1.70
CA GLN A 50 -2.84 -1.99 0.64
C GLN A 50 -1.53 -1.22 0.82
N SER A 51 -0.39 -1.92 0.77
CA SER A 51 0.90 -1.27 0.76
C SER A 51 1.80 -1.78 -0.34
N ASP A 52 2.45 -0.85 -1.02
CA ASP A 52 3.43 -1.08 -2.05
C ASP A 52 4.78 -0.61 -1.53
N SER A 53 5.81 -1.44 -1.60
CA SER A 53 7.18 -1.05 -1.28
C SER A 53 8.12 -1.48 -2.38
N PHE A 54 9.13 -0.65 -2.63
CA PHE A 54 10.10 -0.92 -3.67
C PHE A 54 11.49 -0.40 -3.27
N ASN A 55 12.50 -1.25 -3.41
CA ASN A 55 13.90 -0.94 -3.19
C ASN A 55 14.61 -0.72 -4.53
N ARG A 56 14.99 0.52 -4.80
CA ARG A 56 15.63 0.93 -6.07
C ARG A 56 17.04 0.37 -6.26
N MET A 57 17.72 -0.05 -5.19
CA MET A 57 19.09 -0.59 -5.26
C MET A 57 19.10 -2.10 -5.51
N THR A 58 18.18 -2.84 -4.88
CA THR A 58 18.09 -4.31 -5.01
C THR A 58 17.10 -4.75 -6.08
N GLY A 59 16.20 -3.87 -6.51
CA GLY A 59 15.11 -4.19 -7.42
C GLY A 59 13.96 -4.93 -6.76
N GLU A 60 14.02 -5.19 -5.45
CA GLU A 60 12.98 -5.91 -4.72
C GLU A 60 11.72 -5.06 -4.58
N GLY A 61 10.57 -5.65 -4.91
CA GLY A 61 9.25 -5.08 -4.69
C GLY A 61 8.38 -6.01 -3.86
N GLU A 62 7.59 -5.44 -2.95
CA GLU A 62 6.58 -6.15 -2.18
C GLU A 62 5.26 -5.39 -2.23
N ASN A 63 4.18 -6.16 -2.42
CA ASN A 63 2.80 -5.71 -2.41
C ASN A 63 2.07 -6.49 -1.32
N VAL A 64 1.46 -5.78 -0.38
CA VAL A 64 0.67 -6.37 0.70
C VAL A 64 -0.75 -5.87 0.57
N ASN A 65 -1.72 -6.78 0.57
CA ASN A 65 -3.14 -6.48 0.56
C ASN A 65 -3.80 -7.18 1.74
N ILE A 66 -4.52 -6.43 2.57
CA ILE A 66 -5.25 -6.93 3.74
C ILE A 66 -6.71 -6.49 3.61
N ASN A 67 -7.61 -7.47 3.68
CA ASN A 67 -9.04 -7.22 3.79
C ASN A 67 -9.47 -7.54 5.23
N TYR A 68 -9.74 -6.51 6.02
CA TYR A 68 -10.11 -6.68 7.44
C TYR A 68 -11.54 -7.21 7.62
N LEU A 69 -12.40 -7.12 6.60
CA LEU A 69 -13.74 -7.70 6.63
C LEU A 69 -13.72 -9.23 6.49
N THR A 70 -12.78 -9.76 5.70
CA THR A 70 -12.64 -11.20 5.47
C THR A 70 -11.50 -11.84 6.26
N GLY A 71 -10.63 -11.03 6.88
CA GLY A 71 -9.41 -11.49 7.53
C GLY A 71 -8.34 -11.99 6.56
N GLN A 72 -8.52 -11.80 5.25
CA GLN A 72 -7.60 -12.31 4.23
C GLN A 72 -6.41 -11.36 4.05
N LYS A 73 -5.23 -11.95 3.86
CA LYS A 73 -3.99 -11.26 3.54
C LYS A 73 -3.33 -11.90 2.32
N SER A 74 -2.91 -11.08 1.37
CA SER A 74 -2.10 -11.47 0.22
C SER A 74 -0.80 -10.69 0.25
N ILE A 75 0.32 -11.39 0.09
CA ILE A 75 1.62 -10.77 -0.11
C ILE A 75 2.13 -11.24 -1.47
N THR A 76 2.53 -10.31 -2.33
CA THR A 76 3.19 -10.63 -3.59
C THR A 76 4.55 -9.96 -3.62
N THR A 77 5.58 -10.69 -4.04
CA THR A 77 6.95 -10.19 -4.15
C THR A 77 7.49 -10.41 -5.55
N GLY A 78 8.40 -9.54 -5.99
CA GLY A 78 9.13 -9.69 -7.24
C GLY A 78 10.43 -8.89 -7.19
N ASN A 79 11.24 -9.03 -8.23
CA ASN A 79 12.49 -8.31 -8.37
C ASN A 79 12.67 -7.83 -9.82
N MET A 80 12.76 -6.53 -10.04
CA MET A 80 12.89 -5.97 -11.39
C MET A 80 14.30 -6.11 -11.99
N ILE A 81 15.34 -6.21 -11.17
CA ILE A 81 16.72 -6.45 -11.63
C ILE A 81 16.86 -7.90 -12.10
N GLU A 82 16.28 -8.83 -11.35
CA GLU A 82 16.26 -10.25 -11.70
C GLU A 82 15.15 -10.62 -12.71
N ASN A 83 14.35 -9.64 -13.14
CA ASN A 83 13.20 -9.82 -14.03
C ASN A 83 12.20 -10.89 -13.52
N THR A 84 11.98 -10.93 -12.21
CA THR A 84 10.95 -11.77 -11.60
C THR A 84 9.68 -10.93 -11.39
N GLY A 85 8.63 -11.29 -12.12
CA GLY A 85 7.31 -10.68 -11.94
C GLY A 85 6.75 -10.94 -10.54
N MET A 86 5.79 -10.12 -10.11
CA MET A 86 5.18 -10.26 -8.79
C MET A 86 4.43 -11.59 -8.67
N LYS A 87 4.81 -12.39 -7.68
CA LYS A 87 4.19 -13.69 -7.36
C LYS A 87 3.74 -13.70 -5.92
N LEU A 88 2.64 -14.40 -5.65
CA LEU A 88 2.19 -14.70 -4.28
C LEU A 88 3.33 -15.35 -3.51
N LYS A 89 3.56 -14.84 -2.30
CA LYS A 89 4.55 -15.34 -1.35
C LYS A 89 4.02 -16.54 -0.58
#